data_AF-A0A9P8JFG6-F1
#
_entry.id   AF-A0A9P8JFG6-F1
#
_cell.length_a   1.000
_cell.length_b   1.000
_cell.length_c   1.000
_cell.angle_alpha   90.00
_cell.angle_beta   90.00
_cell.angle_gamma   90.00
#
_symmetry.space_group_name_H-M   'P 1'
#
loop_
_entity.id
_entity.type
_entity.pdbx_description
1 polymer ?
#
loop_
_entity_poly.entity_id
_entity_poly.type
_entity_poly.pdbx_seq_one_letter_code
_entity_poly.pdbx_strand_id
1 'polypeptide(L)'
;LEIASSNNVFSASLFGYDAPDGLPITDLIPYFDSILHLLTDEDKIRLVDGLVIPEHSFRKARALLALREGRADAASIFLKPSGLPAKHRDGSDIMIDVQMRVVKSDRHSFDSIPEHSRIDADSLPASEVVYALWITYSRQLHAVNHGVGPVIPVVSRPVTPPQQPVPIPSNSSGDQDSEDSSSETKTKVDTPSLITQQLQPSPTPSHSSGTPLLTSEPFEHPSPAAIEAGATVIKKKTIADFLILEEMGQGAYGQVKLARYKKANAQKMCIKYVTKRRILVDTWTRDRRLGTVPLEIHVLDYLRRDGLQHPNIVEMADFFEDDINYYIEMIPHGLPGMDLFDYIELRVNMEEKECRKIFVQV
;
A
#
# COMPACT_ATOMS: atom_id res chain seq x y z
N LEU A 1 14.12 -18.20 -13.29
CA LEU A 1 14.09 -16.72 -13.27
C LEU A 1 14.84 -16.20 -12.03
N GLU A 2 15.50 -15.04 -12.09
CA GLU A 2 16.20 -14.43 -10.94
C GLU A 2 15.46 -13.20 -10.41
N ILE A 3 15.59 -12.93 -9.10
CA ILE A 3 14.97 -11.78 -8.44
C ILE A 3 15.84 -10.55 -8.70
N ALA A 4 15.35 -9.63 -9.54
CA ALA A 4 16.08 -8.41 -9.86
C ALA A 4 16.00 -7.35 -8.74
N SER A 5 14.86 -7.28 -8.04
CA SER A 5 14.61 -6.34 -6.96
C SER A 5 13.42 -6.84 -6.12
N SER A 6 13.47 -6.57 -4.82
CA SER A 6 12.41 -6.92 -3.88
C SER A 6 12.24 -5.86 -2.79
N ASN A 7 11.14 -5.94 -2.04
CA ASN A 7 11.03 -5.24 -0.76
C ASN A 7 11.65 -6.13 0.33
N ASN A 8 12.83 -5.74 0.80
CA ASN A 8 13.61 -6.49 1.77
C ASN A 8 12.87 -6.75 3.08
N VAL A 9 12.06 -5.80 3.57
CA VAL A 9 11.32 -5.96 4.83
C VAL A 9 10.20 -6.99 4.69
N PHE A 10 9.45 -6.96 3.58
CA PHE A 10 8.45 -7.99 3.30
C PHE A 10 9.09 -9.35 3.06
N SER A 11 10.22 -9.40 2.34
CA SER A 11 10.94 -10.65 2.11
C SER A 11 11.47 -11.26 3.41
N ALA A 12 12.06 -10.45 4.29
CA ALA A 12 12.53 -10.88 5.60
C ALA A 12 11.39 -11.41 6.46
N SER A 13 10.25 -10.70 6.46
CA SER A 13 9.10 -11.08 7.28
C SER A 13 8.36 -12.31 6.75
N LEU A 14 8.22 -12.43 5.42
CA LEU A 14 7.42 -13.49 4.80
C LEU A 14 8.23 -14.76 4.54
N PHE A 15 9.47 -14.60 4.06
CA PHE A 15 10.33 -15.71 3.64
C PHE A 15 11.59 -15.85 4.50
N GLY A 16 11.91 -14.91 5.40
CA GLY A 16 13.12 -14.97 6.22
C GLY A 16 14.40 -14.52 5.51
N TYR A 17 14.29 -13.95 4.29
CA TYR A 17 15.43 -13.48 3.50
C TYR A 17 15.53 -11.96 3.54
N ASP A 18 16.60 -11.43 4.15
CA ASP A 18 16.85 -9.99 4.29
C ASP A 18 17.26 -9.31 2.97
N ALA A 19 17.87 -10.06 2.05
CA ALA A 19 18.29 -9.58 0.73
C ALA A 19 18.16 -10.73 -0.29
N PRO A 20 16.96 -10.96 -0.84
CA PRO A 20 16.73 -12.05 -1.79
C PRO A 20 17.14 -11.68 -3.23
N ASP A 21 17.55 -10.43 -3.48
CA ASP A 21 17.97 -9.96 -4.80
C ASP A 21 19.16 -10.79 -5.32
N GLY A 22 19.08 -11.24 -6.56
CA GLY A 22 20.02 -12.17 -7.20
C GLY A 22 19.77 -13.65 -6.91
N LEU A 23 18.87 -14.01 -5.98
CA LEU A 23 18.46 -15.40 -5.80
C LEU A 23 17.51 -15.86 -6.92
N PRO A 24 17.52 -17.15 -7.27
CA PRO A 24 16.50 -17.69 -8.17
C PRO A 24 15.14 -17.68 -7.47
N ILE A 25 14.09 -17.23 -8.17
CA ILE A 25 12.73 -17.15 -7.60
C ILE A 25 12.20 -18.51 -7.12
N THR A 26 12.72 -19.59 -7.70
CA THR A 26 12.37 -20.97 -7.34
C THR A 26 12.81 -21.37 -5.93
N ASP A 27 13.75 -20.65 -5.32
CA ASP A 27 14.14 -20.87 -3.93
C ASP A 27 13.05 -20.37 -2.97
N LEU A 28 12.36 -19.28 -3.31
CA LEU A 28 11.21 -18.75 -2.55
C LEU A 28 9.91 -19.45 -2.93
N ILE A 29 9.68 -19.67 -4.22
CA ILE A 29 8.46 -20.23 -4.78
C ILE A 29 8.82 -21.45 -5.64
N PRO A 30 8.86 -22.65 -5.05
CA PRO A 30 9.19 -23.86 -5.80
C PRO A 30 8.28 -24.05 -7.01
N TYR A 31 8.86 -24.54 -8.10
CA TYR A 31 8.16 -24.81 -9.37
C TYR A 31 7.61 -23.57 -10.10
N PHE A 32 8.01 -22.35 -9.71
CA PHE A 32 7.51 -21.12 -10.34
C PHE A 32 7.70 -21.12 -11.87
N ASP A 33 8.87 -21.53 -12.36
CA ASP A 33 9.14 -21.62 -13.80
C ASP A 33 8.18 -22.61 -14.50
N SER A 34 7.90 -23.77 -13.89
CA SER A 34 6.94 -24.76 -14.42
C SER A 34 5.51 -24.24 -14.43
N ILE A 35 5.11 -23.49 -13.40
CA ILE A 35 3.79 -22.87 -13.32
C ILE A 35 3.65 -21.81 -14.42
N LEU A 36 4.68 -20.99 -14.63
CA LEU A 36 4.69 -19.96 -15.66
C LEU A 36 4.62 -20.58 -17.06
N HIS A 37 5.38 -21.65 -17.31
CA HIS A 37 5.34 -22.40 -18.57
C HIS A 37 3.95 -23.01 -18.84
N LEU A 38 3.25 -23.49 -17.81
CA LEU A 38 1.90 -24.03 -17.96
C LEU A 38 0.91 -22.92 -18.36
N LEU A 39 1.05 -21.73 -17.76
CA LEU A 39 0.25 -20.56 -18.12
C LEU A 39 0.50 -20.10 -19.56
N THR A 40 1.75 -20.12 -20.04
CA THR A 40 2.09 -19.68 -21.40
C THR A 40 1.65 -20.68 -22.46
N ASP A 41 1.91 -21.96 -22.24
CA ASP A 41 1.82 -22.97 -23.29
C ASP A 41 0.43 -23.55 -23.41
N GLU A 42 -0.24 -23.78 -22.27
CA GLU A 42 -1.53 -24.47 -22.25
C GLU A 42 -2.70 -23.50 -22.30
N ASP A 43 -2.64 -22.47 -21.46
CA ASP A 43 -3.64 -21.41 -21.45
C ASP A 43 -3.38 -20.39 -22.57
N LYS A 44 -2.32 -20.60 -23.39
CA LYS A 44 -1.91 -19.78 -24.54
C LYS A 44 -1.77 -18.29 -24.20
N ILE A 45 -1.38 -18.00 -22.96
CA ILE A 45 -1.22 -16.64 -22.47
C ILE A 45 0.06 -16.07 -23.08
N ARG A 46 -0.10 -15.07 -23.94
CA ARG A 46 1.04 -14.32 -24.49
C ARG A 46 1.50 -13.29 -23.47
N LEU A 47 2.72 -13.45 -22.95
CA LEU A 47 3.34 -12.52 -21.99
C LEU A 47 3.73 -11.22 -22.69
N VAL A 48 2.73 -10.38 -22.95
CA VAL A 48 2.88 -9.05 -23.52
C VAL A 48 2.98 -8.00 -22.42
N ASP A 49 3.67 -6.91 -22.72
CA ASP A 49 3.81 -5.78 -21.79
C ASP A 49 2.45 -5.28 -21.30
N GLY A 50 2.37 -4.99 -20.00
CA GLY A 50 1.15 -4.55 -19.34
C GLY A 50 0.18 -5.66 -18.93
N LEU A 51 0.38 -6.92 -19.38
CA LEU A 51 -0.47 -8.04 -18.99
C LEU A 51 -0.41 -8.28 -17.47
N VAL A 52 -1.58 -8.44 -16.85
CA VAL A 52 -1.71 -8.85 -15.45
C VAL A 52 -2.27 -10.27 -15.39
N ILE A 53 -1.56 -11.15 -14.70
CA ILE A 53 -1.99 -12.50 -14.39
C ILE A 53 -2.45 -12.52 -12.92
N PRO A 54 -3.75 -12.71 -12.67
CA PRO A 54 -4.31 -12.70 -11.32
C PRO A 54 -4.01 -13.99 -10.55
N GLU A 55 -4.16 -13.94 -9.22
CA GLU A 55 -3.87 -15.03 -8.29
C GLU A 55 -4.54 -16.36 -8.66
N HIS A 56 -5.82 -16.31 -9.07
CA HIS A 56 -6.59 -17.51 -9.39
C HIS A 56 -6.01 -18.27 -10.60
N SER A 57 -5.36 -17.58 -11.54
CA SER A 57 -4.66 -18.21 -12.66
C SER A 57 -3.48 -19.03 -12.17
N PHE A 58 -2.68 -18.48 -11.24
CA PHE A 58 -1.57 -19.21 -10.63
C PHE A 58 -2.04 -20.42 -9.82
N ARG A 59 -3.13 -20.28 -9.04
CA ARG A 59 -3.71 -21.42 -8.29
C ARG A 59 -4.20 -22.53 -9.23
N LYS A 60 -4.89 -22.17 -10.32
CA LYS A 60 -5.32 -23.13 -11.35
C LYS A 60 -4.13 -23.85 -11.98
N ALA A 61 -3.10 -23.10 -12.38
CA ALA A 61 -1.91 -23.68 -12.98
C ALA A 61 -1.16 -24.62 -12.02
N ARG A 62 -1.08 -24.26 -10.73
CA ARG A 62 -0.53 -25.12 -9.68
C ARG A 62 -1.33 -26.42 -9.51
N ALA A 63 -2.65 -26.34 -9.50
CA ALA A 63 -3.51 -27.52 -9.40
C ALA A 63 -3.32 -28.47 -10.59
N LEU A 64 -3.21 -27.94 -11.81
CA LEU A 64 -2.92 -28.73 -13.01
C LEU A 64 -1.53 -29.37 -12.95
N LEU A 65 -0.53 -28.64 -12.45
CA LEU A 65 0.82 -29.18 -12.27
C LEU A 65 0.85 -30.34 -11.25
N ALA A 66 0.12 -30.21 -10.14
CA ALA A 66 0.01 -31.26 -9.13
C ALA A 66 -0.64 -32.55 -9.66
N LEU A 67 -1.64 -32.43 -10.54
CA LEU A 67 -2.26 -33.57 -11.22
C LEU A 67 -1.28 -34.31 -12.13
N ARG A 68 -0.36 -33.61 -12.81
CA ARG A 68 0.64 -34.21 -13.71
C ARG A 68 1.72 -34.96 -12.96
N GLU A 69 2.13 -34.46 -11.81
CA GLU A 69 3.16 -35.08 -10.98
C GLU A 69 2.65 -36.31 -10.20
N GLY A 70 1.36 -36.66 -10.34
CA GLY A 70 0.79 -37.87 -9.73
C GLY A 70 0.83 -37.87 -8.21
N ARG A 71 0.85 -36.69 -7.57
CA ARG A 71 0.84 -36.57 -6.11
C ARG A 71 -0.48 -37.10 -5.55
N ALA A 72 -0.43 -37.87 -4.46
CA ALA A 72 -1.62 -38.50 -3.85
C ALA A 72 -2.73 -37.51 -3.47
N ASP A 73 -2.37 -36.25 -3.19
CA ASP A 73 -3.29 -35.16 -2.85
C ASP A 73 -3.72 -34.31 -4.05
N ALA A 74 -3.40 -34.69 -5.29
CA ALA A 74 -3.69 -33.86 -6.46
C ALA A 74 -5.20 -33.62 -6.68
N ALA A 75 -6.05 -34.58 -6.30
CA ALA A 75 -7.49 -34.42 -6.37
C ALA A 75 -8.02 -33.40 -5.35
N SER A 76 -7.46 -33.32 -4.14
CA SER A 76 -7.87 -32.35 -3.12
C SER A 76 -7.39 -30.94 -3.46
N ILE A 77 -6.17 -30.81 -3.99
CA ILE A 77 -5.61 -29.53 -4.49
C ILE A 77 -6.42 -29.00 -5.68
N PHE A 78 -6.89 -29.88 -6.57
CA PHE A 78 -7.74 -29.48 -7.69
C PHE A 78 -9.15 -29.06 -7.27
N LEU A 79 -9.77 -29.80 -6.33
CA LEU A 79 -11.11 -29.51 -5.84
C LEU A 79 -11.15 -28.26 -4.93
N LYS A 80 -10.03 -27.92 -4.28
CA LYS A 80 -9.86 -26.72 -3.46
C LYS A 80 -8.47 -26.12 -3.72
N PRO A 81 -8.32 -25.27 -4.76
CA PRO A 81 -7.06 -24.60 -5.02
C PRO A 81 -6.74 -23.66 -3.84
N SER A 82 -5.85 -24.10 -2.96
CA SER A 82 -5.16 -23.23 -2.01
C SER A 82 -4.07 -22.45 -2.74
N GLY A 83 -3.45 -21.47 -2.09
CA GLY A 83 -2.36 -20.68 -2.67
C GLY A 83 -1.19 -21.50 -3.23
N LEU A 84 -0.12 -20.84 -3.64
CA LEU A 84 1.11 -21.48 -4.07
C LEU A 84 1.93 -21.84 -2.83
N PRO A 85 2.54 -23.03 -2.78
CA PRO A 85 3.50 -23.35 -1.73
C PRO A 85 4.77 -22.55 -1.97
N ALA A 86 5.28 -21.96 -0.90
CA ALA A 86 6.50 -21.19 -0.85
C ALA A 86 7.38 -21.70 0.31
N LYS A 87 8.68 -21.46 0.20
CA LYS A 87 9.67 -21.88 1.19
C LYS A 87 10.16 -20.69 2.00
N HIS A 88 10.01 -20.79 3.32
CA HIS A 88 10.69 -19.90 4.25
C HIS A 88 12.15 -20.37 4.44
N ARG A 89 13.04 -19.46 4.82
CA ARG A 89 14.49 -19.70 5.01
C ARG A 89 14.81 -20.81 6.00
N ASP A 90 13.93 -21.04 6.98
CA ASP A 90 14.06 -22.15 7.93
C ASP A 90 13.62 -23.52 7.37
N GLY A 91 13.17 -23.56 6.11
CA GLY A 91 12.72 -24.76 5.39
C GLY A 91 11.23 -25.04 5.50
N SER A 92 10.49 -24.30 6.32
CA SER A 92 9.04 -24.46 6.48
C SER A 92 8.28 -24.05 5.22
N ASP A 93 7.15 -24.72 5.00
CA ASP A 93 6.23 -24.42 3.91
C ASP A 93 5.21 -23.35 4.34
N ILE A 94 5.08 -22.32 3.52
CA ILE A 94 4.05 -21.29 3.65
C ILE A 94 3.16 -21.28 2.41
N MET A 95 1.90 -20.89 2.57
CA MET A 95 0.98 -20.74 1.46
C MET A 95 0.85 -19.27 1.10
N ILE A 96 1.13 -18.93 -0.16
CA ILE A 96 1.09 -17.56 -0.65
C ILE A 96 0.13 -17.41 -1.83
N ASP A 97 -0.33 -16.20 -2.06
CA ASP A 97 -0.98 -15.82 -3.31
C ASP A 97 -0.07 -14.93 -4.12
N VAL A 98 -0.05 -15.15 -5.43
CA VAL A 98 0.84 -14.45 -6.35
C VAL A 98 0.01 -13.84 -7.46
N GLN A 99 0.07 -12.52 -7.59
CA GLN A 99 -0.34 -11.82 -8.79
C GLN A 99 0.92 -11.36 -9.52
N MET A 100 0.93 -11.43 -10.84
CA MET A 100 2.09 -11.05 -11.65
C MET A 100 1.69 -10.05 -12.72
N ARG A 101 2.57 -9.09 -12.99
CA ARG A 101 2.49 -8.22 -14.18
C ARG A 101 3.72 -8.42 -15.04
N VAL A 102 3.50 -8.51 -16.34
CA VAL A 102 4.56 -8.46 -17.35
C VAL A 102 4.87 -7.00 -17.64
N VAL A 103 6.13 -6.61 -17.49
CA VAL A 103 6.62 -5.25 -17.74
C VAL A 103 7.80 -5.36 -18.70
N LYS A 104 7.85 -4.53 -19.74
CA LYS A 104 9.08 -4.37 -20.52
C LYS A 104 9.94 -3.28 -19.91
N SER A 105 11.22 -3.55 -19.73
CA SER A 105 12.18 -2.52 -19.35
C SER A 105 12.25 -1.49 -20.48
N ASP A 106 11.79 -0.27 -20.18
CA ASP A 106 11.77 0.86 -21.11
C ASP A 106 13.20 1.42 -21.29
N ARG A 107 13.59 1.67 -22.54
CA ARG A 107 14.90 2.21 -22.93
C ARG A 107 15.20 3.64 -22.41
N HIS A 108 14.25 4.31 -21.77
CA HIS A 108 14.32 5.76 -21.46
C HIS A 108 14.82 6.12 -20.06
N SER A 109 15.24 5.17 -19.22
CA SER A 109 15.86 5.49 -17.92
C SER A 109 17.26 6.15 -18.04
N PHE A 110 17.78 6.31 -19.26
CA PHE A 110 19.11 6.88 -19.56
C PHE A 110 19.10 8.27 -20.21
N ASP A 111 17.95 8.90 -20.44
CA ASP A 111 17.87 10.28 -20.99
C ASP A 111 18.34 11.37 -19.99
N SER A 112 18.78 10.98 -18.80
CA SER A 112 19.42 11.87 -17.81
C SER A 112 20.96 11.93 -17.94
N ILE A 113 21.57 11.30 -18.95
CA ILE A 113 23.01 11.39 -19.21
C ILE A 113 23.33 12.58 -20.14
N PRO A 114 24.28 13.47 -19.78
CA PRO A 114 24.69 14.60 -20.60
C PRO A 114 25.15 14.18 -22.01
N GLU A 115 24.94 15.07 -22.98
CA GLU A 115 25.09 14.90 -24.44
C GLU A 115 26.48 14.45 -24.96
N HIS A 116 27.45 14.19 -24.09
CA HIS A 116 28.85 13.89 -24.42
C HIS A 116 29.25 12.41 -24.39
N SER A 117 28.31 11.49 -24.12
CA SER A 117 28.58 10.04 -24.06
C SER A 117 27.54 9.23 -24.83
N ARG A 118 27.35 9.54 -26.12
CA ARG A 118 26.57 8.69 -27.02
C ARG A 118 27.34 7.41 -27.31
N ILE A 119 26.94 6.32 -26.67
CA ILE A 119 27.31 4.96 -27.06
C ILE A 119 26.43 4.58 -28.27
N ASP A 120 27.00 3.90 -29.27
CA ASP A 120 26.30 3.48 -30.50
C ASP A 120 24.98 2.77 -30.18
N ALA A 121 23.89 3.21 -30.83
CA ALA A 121 22.53 2.71 -30.61
C ALA A 121 22.37 1.19 -30.86
N ASP A 122 23.31 0.59 -31.60
CA ASP A 122 23.35 -0.85 -31.91
C ASP A 122 24.08 -1.69 -30.84
N SER A 123 24.65 -1.08 -29.79
CA SER A 123 25.37 -1.77 -28.70
C SER A 123 24.60 -1.84 -27.38
N LEU A 124 23.34 -1.37 -27.35
CA LEU A 124 22.48 -1.38 -26.17
C LEU A 124 21.79 -2.75 -25.99
N PRO A 125 21.71 -3.31 -24.76
CA PRO A 125 21.02 -4.57 -24.52
C PRO A 125 19.54 -4.48 -24.93
N ALA A 126 19.00 -5.58 -25.46
CA ALA A 126 17.61 -5.70 -25.87
C ALA A 126 16.65 -5.34 -24.72
N SER A 127 15.47 -4.79 -25.04
CA SER A 127 14.42 -4.55 -24.03
C SER A 127 14.07 -5.87 -23.34
N GLU A 128 14.43 -5.97 -22.06
CA GLU A 128 14.24 -7.18 -21.26
C GLU A 128 12.81 -7.22 -20.73
N VAL A 129 12.17 -8.38 -20.84
CA VAL A 129 10.86 -8.64 -20.23
C VAL A 129 11.10 -8.96 -18.77
N VAL A 130 10.59 -8.12 -17.88
CA VAL A 130 10.66 -8.31 -16.43
C VAL A 130 9.26 -8.62 -15.87
N TYR A 131 9.22 -9.38 -14.78
CA TYR A 131 7.98 -9.76 -14.12
C TYR A 131 7.90 -9.09 -12.75
N ALA A 132 6.87 -8.26 -12.54
CA ALA A 132 6.56 -7.69 -11.23
C ALA A 132 5.59 -8.62 -10.50
N LEU A 133 6.00 -9.17 -9.36
CA LEU A 133 5.19 -10.07 -8.55
C LEU A 133 4.66 -9.31 -7.31
N TRP A 134 3.36 -9.43 -7.06
CA TRP A 134 2.74 -9.12 -5.77
C TRP A 134 2.47 -10.42 -5.05
N ILE A 135 3.09 -10.59 -3.89
CA ILE A 135 3.00 -11.80 -3.09
C ILE A 135 2.32 -11.46 -1.77
N THR A 136 1.30 -12.23 -1.40
CA THR A 136 0.60 -12.09 -0.12
C THR A 136 0.46 -13.43 0.57
N TYR A 137 0.21 -13.42 1.89
CA TYR A 137 -0.12 -14.65 2.61
C TYR A 137 -1.49 -15.15 2.13
N SER A 138 -1.58 -16.42 1.70
CA SER A 138 -2.85 -16.98 1.24
C SER A 138 -3.80 -17.15 2.43
N ARG A 139 -4.81 -16.27 2.54
CA ARG A 139 -5.79 -16.25 3.64
C ARG A 139 -6.94 -17.25 3.48
N GLN A 140 -6.86 -18.23 2.56
CA GLN A 140 -7.86 -19.32 2.45
C GLN A 140 -7.90 -20.29 3.66
N LEU A 141 -7.39 -19.91 4.83
CA LEU A 141 -7.79 -20.48 6.11
C LEU A 141 -9.23 -20.12 6.52
N HIS A 142 -9.86 -19.10 5.94
CA HIS A 142 -11.22 -18.64 6.33
C HIS A 142 -12.31 -18.77 5.26
N ALA A 143 -12.01 -19.28 4.07
CA ALA A 143 -13.02 -19.67 3.10
C ALA A 143 -13.26 -21.19 3.22
N VAL A 144 -14.40 -21.56 3.79
CA VAL A 144 -14.96 -22.91 4.04
C VAL A 144 -14.36 -23.77 5.17
N ASN A 145 -15.03 -23.73 6.33
CA ASN A 145 -15.17 -24.88 7.25
C ASN A 145 -15.55 -26.15 6.49
N HIS A 146 -14.58 -26.98 6.08
CA HIS A 146 -14.69 -28.40 5.73
C HIS A 146 -13.24 -28.93 5.60
N GLY A 147 -12.55 -29.32 6.67
CA GLY A 147 -12.76 -30.59 7.35
C GLY A 147 -11.70 -31.58 6.90
N VAL A 148 -10.61 -31.72 7.68
CA VAL A 148 -9.79 -32.94 7.70
C VAL A 148 -10.37 -33.78 8.84
N GLY A 149 -11.33 -34.64 8.52
CA GLY A 149 -11.99 -35.51 9.50
C GLY A 149 -13.29 -36.14 8.97
N PRO A 150 -13.70 -37.31 9.49
CA PRO A 150 -14.89 -38.02 9.03
C PRO A 150 -16.16 -37.19 9.28
N VAL A 151 -17.04 -37.17 8.28
CA VAL A 151 -18.24 -36.32 8.20
C VAL A 151 -19.20 -36.63 9.35
N ILE A 152 -19.37 -35.68 10.27
CA ILE A 152 -20.52 -35.64 11.17
C ILE A 152 -21.45 -34.53 10.67
N PRO A 153 -22.74 -34.82 10.38
CA PRO A 153 -23.67 -33.81 9.93
C PRO A 153 -24.11 -32.98 11.14
N VAL A 154 -23.61 -31.75 11.24
CA VAL A 154 -24.11 -30.79 12.23
C VAL A 154 -24.80 -29.64 11.51
N VAL A 155 -26.06 -29.48 11.86
CA VAL A 155 -27.04 -28.51 11.36
C VAL A 155 -26.48 -27.08 11.37
N SER A 156 -26.66 -26.39 10.24
CA SER A 156 -26.37 -24.98 10.04
C SER A 156 -27.09 -24.11 11.06
N ARG A 157 -26.35 -23.33 11.86
CA ARG A 157 -26.93 -22.23 12.65
C ARG A 157 -26.86 -20.93 11.84
N PRO A 158 -27.91 -20.08 11.89
CA PRO A 158 -27.95 -18.83 11.13
C PRO A 158 -26.92 -17.81 11.64
N VAL A 159 -26.46 -16.94 10.74
CA VAL A 159 -25.61 -15.79 11.03
C VAL A 159 -26.38 -14.80 11.91
N THR A 160 -26.03 -14.75 13.19
CA THR A 160 -26.32 -13.60 14.06
C THR A 160 -24.99 -12.96 14.49
N PRO A 161 -24.88 -11.61 14.49
CA PRO A 161 -23.67 -10.93 14.95
C PRO A 161 -23.39 -11.27 16.42
N PRO A 162 -22.12 -11.37 16.85
CA PRO A 162 -21.80 -11.61 18.25
C PRO A 162 -22.31 -10.45 19.12
N GLN A 163 -23.14 -10.75 20.11
CA GLN A 163 -23.58 -9.78 21.12
C GLN A 163 -22.38 -9.38 22.00
N GLN A 164 -22.13 -8.08 22.07
CA GLN A 164 -21.16 -7.45 22.96
C GLN A 164 -21.62 -7.62 24.43
N PRO A 165 -20.75 -8.06 25.36
CA PRO A 165 -21.13 -8.15 26.78
C PRO A 165 -21.40 -6.76 27.35
N VAL A 166 -22.48 -6.61 28.10
CA VAL A 166 -22.89 -5.36 28.74
C VAL A 166 -21.99 -5.09 29.96
N PRO A 167 -21.51 -3.85 30.22
CA PRO A 167 -20.71 -3.55 31.39
C PRO A 167 -21.52 -3.70 32.68
N ILE A 168 -20.98 -4.46 33.64
CA ILE A 168 -21.50 -4.55 35.01
C ILE A 168 -21.20 -3.21 35.72
N PRO A 169 -22.18 -2.51 36.29
CA PRO A 169 -21.92 -1.33 37.09
C PRO A 169 -21.45 -1.75 38.50
N SER A 170 -20.22 -1.38 38.88
CA SER A 170 -19.74 -1.50 40.25
C SER A 170 -20.31 -0.37 41.11
N ASN A 171 -21.35 -0.68 41.89
CA ASN A 171 -21.78 0.18 43.01
C ASN A 171 -20.88 -0.04 44.22
N SER A 172 -20.49 1.07 44.83
CA SER A 172 -19.79 1.24 46.10
C SER A 172 -20.60 0.78 47.32
N SER A 173 -19.94 0.18 48.33
CA SER A 173 -20.12 0.53 49.77
C SER A 173 -19.37 -0.42 50.75
N GLY A 174 -18.68 0.17 51.74
CA GLY A 174 -18.42 -0.36 53.10
C GLY A 174 -17.08 -1.08 53.34
N ASP A 175 -16.10 -0.45 53.99
CA ASP A 175 -15.75 -0.53 55.44
C ASP A 175 -14.92 -1.81 55.76
N GLN A 176 -13.84 -1.86 56.56
CA GLN A 176 -13.20 -0.99 57.55
C GLN A 176 -11.77 -1.52 57.84
N ASP A 177 -10.89 -0.60 58.28
CA ASP A 177 -9.78 -0.72 59.25
C ASP A 177 -8.66 -1.78 59.12
N SER A 178 -7.40 -1.31 59.09
CA SER A 178 -6.47 -1.33 60.25
C SER A 178 -5.03 -0.94 59.87
N GLU A 179 -4.35 -0.35 60.85
CA GLU A 179 -3.11 0.45 60.81
C GLU A 179 -1.80 -0.38 60.82
N ASP A 180 -0.72 0.19 60.25
CA ASP A 180 0.44 0.73 61.00
C ASP A 180 1.86 0.45 60.41
N SER A 181 2.67 1.52 60.49
CA SER A 181 4.12 1.63 60.70
C SER A 181 5.18 1.39 59.60
N SER A 182 5.80 2.51 59.19
CA SER A 182 7.25 2.89 59.22
C SER A 182 8.32 1.87 58.73
N SER A 183 9.43 2.20 58.04
CA SER A 183 10.31 3.37 58.05
C SER A 183 11.34 3.29 56.90
N GLU A 184 12.10 4.38 56.76
CA GLU A 184 13.02 4.84 55.70
C GLU A 184 14.26 3.96 55.38
N THR A 185 14.81 4.07 54.15
CA THR A 185 16.22 4.48 53.97
C THR A 185 16.49 5.11 52.58
N LYS A 186 17.33 6.15 52.61
CA LYS A 186 17.76 7.06 51.54
C LYS A 186 18.90 6.50 50.68
N THR A 187 18.94 6.88 49.40
CA THR A 187 20.15 7.47 48.79
C THR A 187 19.80 8.37 47.61
N LYS A 188 20.19 9.65 47.74
CA LYS A 188 20.35 10.66 46.67
C LYS A 188 21.61 10.28 45.83
N VAL A 189 21.81 10.70 44.58
CA VAL A 189 22.26 12.06 44.17
C VAL A 189 22.38 12.10 42.61
N ASP A 190 21.67 13.06 41.99
CA ASP A 190 22.04 14.04 40.91
C ASP A 190 22.72 13.57 39.60
N THR A 191 22.45 14.07 38.37
CA THR A 191 21.71 15.25 37.84
C THR A 191 21.54 15.12 36.30
N PRO A 192 20.73 15.98 35.64
CA PRO A 192 20.05 15.71 34.36
C PRO A 192 20.68 16.39 33.13
N SER A 193 20.34 15.90 31.93
CA SER A 193 20.61 16.58 30.65
C SER A 193 19.33 16.73 29.84
N LEU A 194 18.63 17.85 30.08
CA LEU A 194 17.98 18.71 29.09
C LEU A 194 17.50 18.05 27.79
N ILE A 195 16.27 17.50 27.76
CA ILE A 195 15.44 17.41 26.53
C ILE A 195 13.93 17.24 26.81
N THR A 196 13.51 17.02 28.06
CA THR A 196 12.09 16.75 28.40
C THR A 196 11.26 17.98 28.78
N GLN A 197 11.70 19.20 28.48
CA GLN A 197 10.94 20.42 28.82
C GLN A 197 10.59 21.23 27.57
N GLN A 198 9.77 20.65 26.69
CA GLN A 198 9.00 21.41 25.70
C GLN A 198 7.68 20.73 25.27
N LEU A 199 7.09 19.90 26.13
CA LEU A 199 5.68 19.54 26.02
C LEU A 199 4.86 20.45 26.94
N GLN A 200 4.76 21.73 26.57
CA GLN A 200 3.57 22.49 26.96
C GLN A 200 2.39 21.99 26.12
N PRO A 201 1.19 21.87 26.69
CA PRO A 201 -0.01 21.55 25.94
C PRO A 201 -0.33 22.74 25.03
N SER A 202 0.18 22.69 23.79
CA SER A 202 -0.36 23.52 22.72
C SER A 202 -1.85 23.21 22.59
N PRO A 203 -2.72 24.23 22.47
CA PRO A 203 -4.14 24.01 22.36
C PRO A 203 -4.38 23.09 21.17
N THR A 204 -5.17 22.04 21.41
CA THR A 204 -5.77 21.22 20.37
C THR A 204 -6.20 22.12 19.21
N PRO A 205 -5.59 22.01 18.02
CA PRO A 205 -6.26 22.54 16.85
C PRO A 205 -7.43 21.59 16.66
N SER A 206 -8.60 22.05 17.10
CA SER A 206 -9.86 21.60 16.54
C SER A 206 -9.67 21.57 15.02
N HIS A 207 -9.73 20.38 14.43
CA HIS A 207 -9.75 20.18 12.99
C HIS A 207 -11.04 20.81 12.45
N SER A 208 -10.98 22.12 12.28
CA SER A 208 -11.94 22.93 11.56
C SER A 208 -11.39 23.11 10.15
N SER A 209 -11.90 22.28 9.25
CA SER A 209 -12.30 22.64 7.88
C SER A 209 -11.35 23.51 7.05
N GLY A 210 -10.56 22.88 6.17
CA GLY A 210 -10.45 23.16 4.72
C GLY A 210 -10.23 24.57 4.15
N THR A 211 -10.07 25.64 4.94
CA THR A 211 -10.31 27.00 4.43
C THR A 211 -9.16 27.73 3.71
N PRO A 212 -7.86 27.54 4.02
CA PRO A 212 -6.84 28.41 3.42
C PRO A 212 -6.38 27.99 2.01
N LEU A 213 -6.50 26.70 1.66
CA LEU A 213 -6.12 26.21 0.32
C LEU A 213 -7.17 26.59 -0.74
N LEU A 214 -8.46 26.53 -0.39
CA LEU A 214 -9.60 26.71 -1.30
C LEU A 214 -9.70 28.12 -1.90
N THR A 215 -9.12 29.13 -1.24
CA THR A 215 -9.30 30.55 -1.62
C THR A 215 -8.09 31.16 -2.33
N SER A 216 -6.93 30.51 -2.31
CA SER A 216 -5.67 31.08 -2.81
C SER A 216 -5.06 30.35 -4.01
N GLU A 217 -5.30 29.04 -4.14
CA GLU A 217 -4.68 28.23 -5.20
C GLU A 217 -5.60 28.07 -6.43
N PRO A 218 -5.03 27.97 -7.65
CA PRO A 218 -5.80 27.77 -8.87
C PRO A 218 -6.19 26.29 -9.04
N PHE A 219 -7.43 26.03 -9.44
CA PHE A 219 -7.96 24.68 -9.66
C PHE A 219 -8.38 24.46 -11.12
N GLU A 220 -8.15 23.27 -11.67
CA GLU A 220 -8.72 22.83 -12.95
C GLU A 220 -10.02 22.04 -12.73
N HIS A 221 -10.05 21.21 -11.68
CA HIS A 221 -11.19 20.37 -11.32
C HIS A 221 -11.63 20.60 -9.86
N PRO A 222 -12.08 21.82 -9.48
CA PRO A 222 -12.53 22.10 -8.12
C PRO A 222 -13.70 21.18 -7.72
N SER A 223 -13.77 20.84 -6.43
CA SER A 223 -14.93 20.15 -5.86
C SER A 223 -16.18 21.06 -5.87
N PRO A 224 -17.41 20.51 -5.82
CA PRO A 224 -18.61 21.33 -5.71
C PRO A 224 -18.56 22.36 -4.57
N ALA A 225 -18.09 21.93 -3.40
CA ALA A 225 -17.89 22.80 -2.23
C ALA A 225 -16.88 23.92 -2.50
N ALA A 226 -15.78 23.62 -3.19
CA ALA A 226 -14.78 24.62 -3.57
C ALA A 226 -15.34 25.67 -4.54
N ILE A 227 -16.20 25.26 -5.47
CA ILE A 227 -16.90 26.18 -6.38
C ILE A 227 -17.83 27.11 -5.59
N GLU A 228 -18.61 26.57 -4.65
CA GLU A 228 -19.48 27.38 -3.77
C GLU A 228 -18.68 28.35 -2.90
N ALA A 229 -17.48 27.96 -2.47
CA ALA A 229 -16.54 28.79 -1.72
C ALA A 229 -15.77 29.82 -2.57
N GLY A 230 -16.02 29.91 -3.88
CA GLY A 230 -15.41 30.91 -4.76
C GLY A 230 -14.00 30.57 -5.25
N ALA A 231 -13.64 29.29 -5.35
CA ALA A 231 -12.34 28.86 -5.85
C ALA A 231 -12.01 29.41 -7.24
N THR A 232 -10.73 29.79 -7.45
CA THR A 232 -10.26 30.31 -8.74
C THR A 232 -10.05 29.16 -9.72
N VAL A 233 -10.78 29.15 -10.83
CA VAL A 233 -10.69 28.09 -11.85
C VAL A 233 -9.78 28.50 -13.01
N ILE A 234 -8.84 27.63 -13.38
CA ILE A 234 -7.98 27.77 -14.56
C ILE A 234 -8.27 26.67 -15.57
N LYS A 235 -8.05 26.94 -16.86
CA LYS A 235 -8.37 25.99 -17.94
C LYS A 235 -7.32 24.90 -18.15
N LYS A 236 -6.07 25.16 -17.76
CA LYS A 236 -4.97 24.21 -17.95
C LYS A 236 -3.86 24.50 -16.96
N LYS A 237 -3.59 23.55 -16.08
CA LYS A 237 -2.47 23.55 -15.16
C LYS A 237 -1.31 22.74 -15.73
N THR A 238 -0.08 23.09 -15.38
CA THR A 238 1.11 22.35 -15.81
C THR A 238 2.06 22.11 -14.64
N ILE A 239 2.88 21.06 -14.74
CA ILE A 239 3.86 20.78 -13.69
C ILE A 239 4.92 21.89 -13.56
N ALA A 240 5.12 22.69 -14.62
CA ALA A 240 6.02 23.84 -14.61
C ALA A 240 5.54 24.97 -13.69
N ASP A 241 4.27 24.99 -13.30
CA ASP A 241 3.71 25.95 -12.34
C ASP A 241 4.16 25.67 -10.89
N PHE A 242 4.76 24.50 -10.65
CA PHE A 242 5.21 24.05 -9.35
C PHE A 242 6.74 24.11 -9.20
N LEU A 243 7.17 24.41 -7.98
CA LEU A 243 8.52 24.16 -7.50
C LEU A 243 8.51 22.84 -6.74
N ILE A 244 9.24 21.85 -7.24
CA ILE A 244 9.47 20.58 -6.54
C ILE A 244 10.47 20.85 -5.41
N LEU A 245 10.09 20.46 -4.19
CA LEU A 245 10.86 20.67 -2.97
C LEU A 245 11.62 19.40 -2.57
N GLU A 246 10.95 18.25 -2.67
CA GLU A 246 11.47 16.97 -2.17
C GLU A 246 10.82 15.80 -2.91
N GLU A 247 11.53 14.69 -3.06
CA GLU A 247 10.99 13.42 -3.54
C GLU A 247 10.58 12.58 -2.33
N MET A 248 9.28 12.30 -2.19
CA MET A 248 8.70 11.73 -0.97
C MET A 248 8.51 10.21 -1.05
N GLY A 249 8.42 9.65 -2.25
CA GLY A 249 8.28 8.21 -2.41
C GLY A 249 8.23 7.78 -3.87
N GLN A 250 8.70 6.58 -4.14
CA GLN A 250 8.66 5.96 -5.45
C GLN A 250 8.12 4.53 -5.32
N GLY A 251 7.09 4.21 -6.11
CA GLY A 251 6.47 2.89 -6.12
C GLY A 251 6.18 2.39 -7.54
N ALA A 252 5.59 1.20 -7.63
CA ALA A 252 5.29 0.55 -8.90
C ALA A 252 4.40 1.39 -9.84
N TYR A 253 3.54 2.24 -9.27
CA TYR A 253 2.51 2.99 -10.00
C TYR A 253 2.87 4.47 -10.24
N GLY A 254 3.96 4.98 -9.67
CA GLY A 254 4.27 6.39 -9.77
C GLY A 254 5.30 6.91 -8.77
N GLN A 255 5.50 8.22 -8.83
CA GLN A 255 6.37 8.98 -7.92
C GLN A 255 5.53 10.00 -7.16
N VAL A 256 5.85 10.22 -5.90
CA VAL A 256 5.23 11.27 -5.07
C VAL A 256 6.28 12.30 -4.73
N LYS A 257 5.97 13.57 -4.98
CA LYS A 257 6.88 14.69 -4.71
C LYS A 257 6.20 15.73 -3.84
N LEU A 258 6.92 16.28 -2.87
CA LEU A 258 6.51 17.48 -2.16
C LEU A 258 6.78 18.69 -3.05
N ALA A 259 5.77 19.51 -3.27
CA ALA A 259 5.84 20.66 -4.15
C ALA A 259 5.08 21.84 -3.56
N ARG A 260 5.24 23.01 -4.18
CA ARG A 260 4.39 24.20 -3.96
C ARG A 260 4.28 25.00 -5.24
N TYR A 261 3.25 25.80 -5.40
CA TYR A 261 3.19 26.73 -6.55
C TYR A 261 4.34 27.72 -6.53
N LYS A 262 4.77 28.17 -7.72
CA LYS A 262 5.69 29.30 -7.91
C LYS A 262 5.01 30.64 -7.65
N LYS A 263 4.30 30.76 -6.53
CA LYS A 263 3.66 31.98 -6.05
C LYS A 263 4.12 32.27 -4.62
N ALA A 264 4.13 33.54 -4.26
CA ALA A 264 4.43 33.92 -2.88
C ALA A 264 3.36 33.32 -1.95
N ASN A 265 3.79 32.76 -0.82
CA ASN A 265 2.93 32.15 0.21
C ASN A 265 2.09 30.94 -0.25
N ALA A 266 2.44 30.30 -1.36
CA ALA A 266 1.79 29.07 -1.79
C ALA A 266 1.95 27.95 -0.76
N GLN A 267 0.88 27.18 -0.56
CA GLN A 267 0.92 26.05 0.37
C GLN A 267 1.73 24.88 -0.21
N LYS A 268 2.29 24.06 0.68
CA LYS A 268 2.94 22.81 0.27
C LYS A 268 1.87 21.77 -0.05
N MET A 269 2.14 20.99 -1.10
CA MET A 269 1.26 19.98 -1.68
C MET A 269 2.06 18.71 -1.95
N CYS A 270 1.43 17.55 -1.82
CA CYS A 270 1.98 16.29 -2.33
C CYS A 270 1.45 16.06 -3.75
N ILE A 271 2.32 15.90 -4.74
CA ILE A 271 1.95 15.62 -6.13
C ILE A 271 2.33 14.19 -6.48
N LYS A 272 1.33 13.35 -6.77
CA LYS A 272 1.53 12.01 -7.29
C LYS A 272 1.52 12.01 -8.81
N TYR A 273 2.62 11.54 -9.40
CA TYR A 273 2.83 11.35 -10.82
C TYR A 273 2.34 9.94 -11.19
N VAL A 274 1.29 9.86 -12.01
CA VAL A 274 0.74 8.59 -12.50
C VAL A 274 0.95 8.50 -14.00
N THR A 275 1.91 7.69 -14.42
CA THR A 275 2.27 7.55 -15.84
C THR A 275 1.18 6.84 -16.64
N LYS A 276 0.62 7.51 -17.64
CA LYS A 276 -0.55 7.05 -18.42
C LYS A 276 -0.36 5.66 -19.03
N ARG A 277 0.84 5.37 -19.54
CA ARG A 277 1.17 4.07 -20.17
C ARG A 277 1.20 2.90 -19.18
N ARG A 278 1.32 3.16 -17.88
CA ARG A 278 1.38 2.10 -16.83
C ARG A 278 0.02 1.80 -16.20
N ILE A 279 -1.01 2.58 -16.55
CA ILE A 279 -2.37 2.45 -16.02
C ILE A 279 -3.04 1.24 -16.66
N LEU A 280 -3.64 0.38 -15.85
CA LEU A 280 -4.32 -0.82 -16.34
C LEU A 280 -5.60 -0.47 -17.09
N VAL A 281 -5.83 -1.18 -18.18
CA VAL A 281 -7.04 -1.05 -19.00
C VAL A 281 -8.31 -1.18 -18.14
N ASP A 282 -8.32 -2.09 -17.17
CA ASP A 282 -9.48 -2.34 -16.30
C ASP A 282 -9.66 -1.31 -15.18
N THR A 283 -8.65 -0.46 -14.94
CA THR A 283 -8.70 0.58 -13.90
C THR A 283 -9.17 1.93 -14.43
N TRP A 284 -9.61 2.01 -15.69
CA TRP A 284 -10.17 3.23 -16.25
C TRP A 284 -11.67 3.33 -15.98
N THR A 285 -12.12 4.51 -15.57
CA THR A 285 -13.52 4.82 -15.29
C THR A 285 -13.98 6.00 -16.13
N ARG A 286 -15.21 5.93 -16.64
CA ARG A 286 -15.86 7.06 -17.31
C ARG A 286 -16.69 7.85 -16.30
N ASP A 287 -16.33 9.11 -16.10
CA ASP A 287 -17.06 10.07 -15.30
C ASP A 287 -17.66 11.17 -16.19
N ARG A 288 -18.85 11.66 -15.85
CA ARG A 288 -19.55 12.69 -16.66
C ARG A 288 -18.86 14.05 -16.61
N ARG A 289 -18.18 14.36 -15.51
CA ARG A 289 -17.52 15.65 -15.27
C ARG A 289 -16.03 15.58 -15.57
N LEU A 290 -15.36 14.49 -15.17
CA LEU A 290 -13.91 14.34 -15.34
C LEU A 290 -13.50 13.71 -16.67
N GLY A 291 -14.45 13.14 -17.42
CA GLY A 291 -14.14 12.36 -18.61
C GLY A 291 -13.62 10.97 -18.25
N THR A 292 -12.70 10.44 -19.05
CA THR A 292 -12.12 9.11 -18.80
C THR A 292 -10.87 9.27 -17.95
N VAL A 293 -10.93 8.82 -16.70
CA VAL A 293 -9.86 8.97 -15.71
C VAL A 293 -9.58 7.63 -15.03
N PRO A 294 -8.39 7.44 -14.44
CA PRO A 294 -8.10 6.28 -13.61
C PRO A 294 -9.02 6.21 -12.38
N LEU A 295 -9.28 4.99 -11.91
CA LEU A 295 -10.13 4.71 -10.76
C LEU A 295 -9.69 5.49 -9.51
N GLU A 296 -8.38 5.66 -9.31
CA GLU A 296 -7.85 6.44 -8.19
C GLU A 296 -8.34 7.89 -8.20
N ILE A 297 -8.26 8.59 -9.34
CA ILE A 297 -8.75 9.96 -9.49
C ILE A 297 -10.27 10.00 -9.26
N HIS A 298 -11.01 9.04 -9.82
CA HIS A 298 -12.46 8.96 -9.68
C HIS A 298 -12.89 8.80 -8.21
N VAL A 299 -12.25 7.89 -7.47
CA VAL A 299 -12.56 7.64 -6.06
C VAL A 299 -12.18 8.82 -5.19
N LEU A 300 -10.98 9.39 -5.37
CA LEU A 300 -10.56 10.57 -4.63
C LEU A 300 -11.51 11.74 -4.89
N ASP A 301 -11.89 11.97 -6.14
CA ASP A 301 -12.85 13.01 -6.49
C ASP A 301 -14.23 12.82 -5.82
N TYR A 302 -14.71 11.58 -5.77
CA TYR A 302 -15.95 11.24 -5.09
C TYR A 302 -15.87 11.57 -3.59
N LEU A 303 -14.76 11.26 -2.93
CA LEU A 303 -14.54 11.51 -1.51
C LEU A 303 -14.38 12.99 -1.16
N ARG A 304 -14.08 13.86 -2.14
CA ARG A 304 -14.00 15.32 -1.93
C ARG A 304 -15.36 15.99 -1.75
N ARG A 305 -16.47 15.30 -1.99
CA ARG A 305 -17.82 15.86 -1.88
C ARG A 305 -18.22 16.04 -0.42
N ASP A 306 -19.09 17.00 -0.16
CA ASP A 306 -19.56 17.30 1.18
C ASP A 306 -20.20 16.06 1.85
N GLY A 307 -19.80 15.84 3.10
CA GLY A 307 -20.27 14.70 3.90
C GLY A 307 -19.59 13.35 3.59
N LEU A 308 -18.68 13.29 2.61
CA LEU A 308 -17.93 12.06 2.28
C LEU A 308 -16.45 12.13 2.64
N GLN A 309 -15.94 13.31 3.02
CA GLN A 309 -14.59 13.48 3.52
C GLN A 309 -14.40 12.77 4.85
N HIS A 310 -13.27 12.09 5.02
CA HIS A 310 -12.92 11.35 6.23
C HIS A 310 -11.58 11.85 6.80
N PRO A 311 -11.46 12.09 8.11
CA PRO A 311 -10.24 12.65 8.71
C PRO A 311 -8.99 11.77 8.55
N ASN A 312 -9.16 10.46 8.34
CA ASN A 312 -8.07 9.50 8.15
C ASN A 312 -7.85 9.09 6.68
N ILE A 313 -8.51 9.75 5.72
CA ILE A 313 -8.27 9.53 4.29
C ILE A 313 -7.66 10.81 3.71
N VAL A 314 -6.60 10.65 2.90
CA VAL A 314 -5.95 11.79 2.25
C VAL A 314 -6.92 12.54 1.35
N GLU A 315 -6.92 13.87 1.47
CA GLU A 315 -7.74 14.74 0.63
C GLU A 315 -6.97 15.11 -0.65
N MET A 316 -7.58 14.82 -1.79
CA MET A 316 -7.13 15.37 -3.07
C MET A 316 -7.58 16.83 -3.16
N ALA A 317 -6.68 17.75 -3.51
CA ALA A 317 -7.03 19.15 -3.75
C ALA A 317 -7.45 19.37 -5.21
N ASP A 318 -6.74 18.75 -6.15
CA ASP A 318 -7.00 18.86 -7.58
C ASP A 318 -6.29 17.73 -8.35
N PHE A 319 -6.54 17.65 -9.65
CA PHE A 319 -5.66 16.91 -10.55
C PHE A 319 -5.55 17.63 -11.90
N PHE A 320 -4.47 17.35 -12.62
CA PHE A 320 -4.23 17.82 -13.98
C PHE A 320 -3.42 16.77 -14.76
N GLU A 321 -3.25 16.97 -16.07
CA GLU A 321 -2.53 16.02 -16.91
C GLU A 321 -1.67 16.69 -17.98
N ASP A 322 -0.65 15.98 -18.44
CA ASP A 322 0.04 16.24 -19.69
C ASP A 322 -0.04 15.00 -20.61
N ASP A 323 0.75 14.95 -21.69
CA ASP A 323 0.71 13.82 -22.62
C ASP A 323 1.26 12.51 -22.03
N ILE A 324 1.97 12.57 -20.90
CA ILE A 324 2.71 11.45 -20.32
C ILE A 324 2.10 10.99 -18.99
N ASN A 325 1.65 11.91 -18.14
CA ASN A 325 1.24 11.65 -16.76
C ASN A 325 -0.08 12.33 -16.41
N TYR A 326 -0.79 11.72 -15.46
CA TYR A 326 -1.67 12.45 -14.55
C TYR A 326 -0.88 12.91 -13.33
N TYR A 327 -1.28 14.06 -12.79
CA TYR A 327 -0.74 14.67 -11.58
C TYR A 327 -1.87 14.85 -10.58
N ILE A 328 -1.81 14.13 -9.47
CA ILE A 328 -2.81 14.20 -8.40
C ILE A 328 -2.25 15.07 -7.28
N GLU A 329 -2.85 16.23 -7.05
CA GLU A 329 -2.49 17.14 -5.97
C GLU A 329 -3.22 16.74 -4.70
N MET A 330 -2.49 16.53 -3.62
CA MET A 330 -3.01 16.09 -2.33
C MET A 330 -2.54 17.02 -1.21
N ILE A 331 -3.39 17.19 -0.20
CA ILE A 331 -3.05 17.92 1.01
C ILE A 331 -2.06 17.07 1.84
N PRO A 332 -0.87 17.59 2.18
CA PRO A 332 0.08 16.85 2.99
C PRO A 332 -0.45 16.58 4.39
N HIS A 333 -0.28 15.35 4.89
CA HIS A 333 -0.53 15.00 6.29
C HIS A 333 0.77 15.07 7.08
N GLY A 334 0.90 16.12 7.92
CA GLY A 334 2.14 16.40 8.64
C GLY A 334 3.22 17.02 7.73
N LEU A 335 4.17 17.74 8.36
CA LEU A 335 5.35 18.30 7.69
C LEU A 335 6.56 18.23 8.64
N PRO A 336 7.56 17.36 8.37
CA PRO A 336 7.63 16.43 7.24
C PRO A 336 6.56 15.33 7.31
N GLY A 337 6.03 14.92 6.16
CA GLY A 337 5.17 13.76 6.06
C GLY A 337 6.02 12.49 6.15
N MET A 338 5.52 11.46 6.83
CA MET A 338 6.20 10.19 7.04
C MET A 338 5.17 9.09 6.93
N ASP A 339 5.47 8.04 6.18
CA ASP A 339 4.58 6.88 6.11
C ASP A 339 4.77 5.97 7.33
N LEU A 340 3.83 5.04 7.51
CA LEU A 340 3.86 4.13 8.66
C LEU A 340 5.04 3.16 8.60
N PHE A 341 5.56 2.88 7.40
CA PHE A 341 6.68 1.97 7.22
C PHE A 341 7.97 2.60 7.75
N ASP A 342 8.29 3.81 7.29
CA ASP A 342 9.40 4.62 7.79
C ASP A 342 9.28 4.84 9.31
N TYR A 343 8.06 5.06 9.81
CA TYR A 343 7.83 5.22 11.24
C TYR A 343 8.22 3.97 12.04
N ILE A 344 7.85 2.79 11.55
CA ILE A 344 8.19 1.50 12.19
C ILE A 344 9.70 1.25 12.15
N GLU A 345 10.37 1.58 11.04
CA GLU A 345 11.83 1.44 10.94
C GLU A 345 12.56 2.32 11.97
N LEU A 346 12.08 3.54 12.20
CA LEU A 346 12.63 4.45 13.22
C LEU A 346 12.25 4.05 14.65
N ARG A 347 11.14 3.32 14.83
CA ARG A 347 10.57 2.93 16.12
C ARG A 347 10.45 1.41 16.25
N VAL A 348 11.60 0.76 16.45
CA VAL A 348 11.72 -0.71 16.61
C VAL A 348 10.85 -1.28 17.75
N ASN A 349 10.55 -0.49 18.80
CA ASN A 349 9.78 -0.93 19.98
C ASN A 349 8.49 -0.12 20.18
N MET A 350 7.53 -0.21 19.26
CA MET A 350 6.19 0.38 19.44
C MET A 350 5.37 -0.38 20.48
N GLU A 351 4.89 0.31 21.51
CA GLU A 351 4.04 -0.29 22.55
C GLU A 351 2.63 -0.60 22.01
N GLU A 352 1.97 -1.63 22.54
CA GLU A 352 0.62 -2.04 22.11
C GLU A 352 -0.40 -0.88 22.18
N LYS A 353 -0.27 -0.01 23.20
CA LYS A 353 -1.13 1.17 23.37
C LYS A 353 -0.99 2.15 22.21
N GLU A 354 0.20 2.31 21.66
CA GLU A 354 0.48 3.14 20.50
C GLU A 354 -0.04 2.49 19.23
N CYS A 355 0.27 1.21 19.01
CA CYS A 355 -0.25 0.42 17.89
C CYS A 355 -1.79 0.50 17.82
N ARG A 356 -2.47 0.35 18.96
CA ARG A 356 -3.92 0.45 19.05
C ARG A 356 -4.46 1.82 18.61
N LYS A 357 -3.76 2.91 18.95
CA LYS A 357 -4.19 4.27 18.52
C LYS A 357 -4.05 4.47 17.02
N ILE A 358 -3.03 3.89 16.41
CA ILE A 358 -2.85 3.93 14.94
C ILE A 358 -3.93 3.06 14.29
N PHE A 359 -4.11 1.84 14.80
CA PHE A 359 -5.04 0.87 14.21
C PHE A 359 -6.51 1.27 14.30
N VAL A 360 -6.92 2.05 15.30
CA VAL A 360 -8.30 2.59 15.38
C VAL A 360 -8.58 3.64 14.29
N GLN A 361 -7.55 4.26 13.73
CA GLN A 361 -7.69 5.25 12.66
C GLN A 361 -7.71 4.65 11.26
N VAL A 362 -7.24 3.39 11.11
CA VAL A 362 -7.24 2.61 9.87
C VAL A 362 -8.53 1.81 9.77
#